data_AF-A0A538KX12-F1
#
_entry.id   AF-A0A538KX12-F1
#
_cell.length_a   1.000
_cell.length_b   1.000
_cell.length_c   1.000
_cell.angle_alpha   90.00
_cell.angle_beta   90.00
_cell.angle_gamma   90.00
#
_symmetry.space_group_name_H-M   'P 1'
#
loop_
_entity.id
_entity.type
_entity.pdbx_description
1 polymer ?
#
loop_
_entity_poly.entity_id
_entity_poly.type
_entity_poly.pdbx_seq_one_letter_code
_entity_poly.pdbx_strand_id
1 'polypeptide(L)'
;MAKKARTPLPPRPVQAPQRRDTKPKRVPAVGAQRRPPWMLYGLAALGPVALAAVLLVIFVGGHGSSTKNVTGSAPKIDYAALPGLQKRKAPWPPEYASLPDRLAPLQLSSLGVQGTTLHIHQHLDIFVNGKPATVPALVGIYANGDSSQGGFFVELHTHDTSGIIHLEAPNKGVFTLG
;
A
#
# COMPACT_ATOMS: atom_id res chain seq x y z
N MET A 1 29.96 66.71 25.30
CA MET A 1 29.71 65.51 24.46
C MET A 1 29.69 65.94 23.00
N ALA A 2 30.73 65.65 22.22
CA ALA A 2 30.89 66.18 20.86
C ALA A 2 30.96 65.06 19.81
N LYS A 3 30.06 65.12 18.83
CA LYS A 3 29.96 64.25 17.65
C LYS A 3 30.84 64.77 16.51
N LYS A 4 31.55 63.87 15.82
CA LYS A 4 31.38 63.57 14.37
C LYS A 4 32.47 62.58 13.92
N ALA A 5 32.03 61.45 13.37
CA ALA A 5 32.86 60.39 12.83
C ALA A 5 33.46 60.78 11.46
N ARG A 6 34.68 60.30 11.20
CA ARG A 6 35.52 60.59 10.04
C ARG A 6 35.22 59.68 8.83
N THR A 7 35.41 60.24 7.65
CA THR A 7 35.63 59.59 6.33
C THR A 7 36.72 60.46 5.65
N PRO A 8 37.54 60.04 4.65
CA PRO A 8 37.46 58.91 3.72
C PRO A 8 38.83 58.18 3.51
N LEU A 9 39.03 57.19 2.63
CA LEU A 9 39.23 57.28 1.17
C LEU A 9 39.19 55.87 0.50
N PRO A 10 38.75 55.76 -0.77
CA PRO A 10 38.63 54.50 -1.53
C PRO A 10 39.87 54.25 -2.46
N PRO A 11 39.91 53.16 -3.24
CA PRO A 11 40.91 52.07 -3.19
C PRO A 11 42.11 52.23 -4.17
N ARG A 12 43.11 51.35 -4.07
CA ARG A 12 44.19 51.22 -5.08
C ARG A 12 44.48 49.76 -5.48
N PRO A 13 44.97 49.47 -6.71
CA PRO A 13 44.74 48.18 -7.34
C PRO A 13 46.01 47.36 -7.75
N VAL A 14 45.76 46.09 -8.08
CA VAL A 14 46.43 45.12 -9.01
C VAL A 14 47.87 44.62 -8.75
N GLN A 15 48.04 43.28 -8.78
CA GLN A 15 48.92 42.60 -9.76
C GLN A 15 48.66 41.08 -9.82
N ALA A 16 48.25 40.58 -10.99
CA ALA A 16 48.29 39.15 -11.32
C ALA A 16 49.66 38.83 -11.97
N PRO A 17 50.42 37.84 -11.48
CA PRO A 17 51.71 37.49 -12.08
C PRO A 17 51.59 36.89 -13.49
N GLN A 18 52.55 37.29 -14.32
CA GLN A 18 52.78 37.01 -15.73
C GLN A 18 52.80 35.53 -16.14
N ARG A 19 52.26 35.26 -17.33
CA ARG A 19 52.44 34.02 -18.10
C ARG A 19 53.64 34.16 -19.06
N ARG A 20 54.61 33.24 -19.02
CA ARG A 20 55.56 32.80 -20.09
C ARG A 20 56.52 31.77 -19.46
N ASP A 21 57.01 30.72 -20.09
CA ASP A 21 57.01 30.19 -21.46
C ASP A 21 57.38 28.70 -21.36
N THR A 22 56.95 27.86 -22.29
CA THR A 22 57.82 26.81 -22.86
C THR A 22 57.17 26.25 -24.13
N LYS A 23 57.81 26.48 -25.28
CA LYS A 23 57.56 25.76 -26.53
C LYS A 23 57.95 24.28 -26.38
N PRO A 24 57.20 23.37 -27.03
CA PRO A 24 57.85 22.38 -27.91
C PRO A 24 57.11 22.31 -29.26
N LYS A 25 57.81 22.61 -30.36
CA LYS A 25 58.48 21.67 -31.29
C LYS A 25 57.48 21.01 -32.27
N ARG A 26 57.50 21.46 -33.53
CA ARG A 26 56.78 20.81 -34.65
C ARG A 26 57.34 19.40 -34.89
N VAL A 27 56.45 18.43 -35.03
CA VAL A 27 56.66 17.14 -35.72
C VAL A 27 55.30 16.66 -36.29
N PRO A 28 55.29 15.87 -37.38
CA PRO A 28 54.36 16.03 -38.51
C PRO A 28 53.03 15.29 -38.37
N ALA A 29 52.09 15.62 -39.26
CA ALA A 29 50.80 14.96 -39.41
C ALA A 29 50.97 13.46 -39.67
N VAL A 30 50.48 12.63 -38.76
CA VAL A 30 50.31 11.19 -38.96
C VAL A 30 48.84 10.91 -39.23
N GLY A 31 48.58 10.49 -40.46
CA GLY A 31 47.45 9.65 -40.88
C GLY A 31 46.07 10.04 -40.37
N ALA A 32 45.31 10.78 -41.19
CA ALA A 32 43.86 10.78 -41.09
C ALA A 32 43.32 9.37 -41.39
N GLN A 33 43.23 8.53 -40.37
CA GLN A 33 42.59 7.22 -40.48
C GLN A 33 41.08 7.46 -40.49
N ARG A 34 40.51 7.52 -41.71
CA ARG A 34 39.07 7.50 -41.96
C ARG A 34 38.48 6.25 -41.32
N ARG A 35 37.87 6.40 -40.14
CA ARG A 35 37.10 5.32 -39.50
C ARG A 35 35.71 5.29 -40.15
N PRO A 36 35.26 4.16 -40.74
CA PRO A 36 34.00 4.13 -41.46
C PRO A 36 32.79 4.14 -40.49
N PRO A 37 31.64 4.71 -40.89
CA PRO A 37 30.55 5.09 -39.98
C PRO A 37 29.70 3.93 -39.46
N TRP A 38 30.04 2.69 -39.80
CA TRP A 38 29.25 1.51 -39.44
C TRP A 38 29.29 1.17 -37.94
N MET A 39 30.25 1.71 -37.19
CA MET A 39 30.43 1.41 -35.76
C MET A 39 29.41 2.12 -34.84
N LEU A 40 28.55 3.02 -35.37
CA LEU A 40 27.48 3.68 -34.61
C LEU A 40 26.11 3.00 -34.73
N TYR A 41 25.92 2.04 -35.66
CA TYR A 41 24.61 1.38 -35.85
C TYR A 41 24.36 0.21 -34.88
N GLY A 42 25.38 -0.29 -34.18
CA GLY A 42 25.25 -1.41 -33.24
C GLY A 42 24.45 -1.08 -31.96
N LEU A 43 24.42 0.18 -31.54
CA LEU A 43 23.68 0.61 -30.33
C LEU A 43 22.25 1.10 -30.61
N ALA A 44 21.93 1.46 -31.85
CA ALA A 44 20.59 1.93 -32.22
C ALA A 44 19.58 0.79 -32.45
N ALA A 45 20.05 -0.44 -32.73
CA ALA A 45 19.19 -1.61 -32.95
C ALA A 45 18.86 -2.40 -31.66
N LEU A 46 19.69 -2.28 -30.62
CA LEU A 46 19.48 -2.98 -29.34
C LEU A 46 18.41 -2.33 -28.46
N GLY A 47 18.28 -0.99 -28.50
CA GLY A 47 17.28 -0.25 -27.73
C GLY A 47 15.84 -0.62 -28.10
N PRO A 48 15.44 -0.61 -29.38
CA PRO A 48 14.08 -0.95 -29.81
C PRO A 48 13.73 -2.42 -29.56
N VAL A 49 14.68 -3.34 -29.78
CA VAL A 49 14.47 -4.79 -29.56
C VAL A 49 14.36 -5.10 -28.06
N ALA A 50 15.20 -4.49 -27.22
CA ALA A 50 15.08 -4.62 -25.77
C ALA A 50 13.78 -4.00 -25.24
N LEU A 51 13.36 -2.84 -25.78
CA LEU A 51 12.09 -2.22 -25.42
C LEU A 51 10.90 -3.09 -25.84
N ALA A 52 10.93 -3.67 -27.05
CA ALA A 52 9.89 -4.58 -27.53
C ALA A 52 9.84 -5.86 -26.69
N ALA A 53 10.98 -6.41 -26.28
CA ALA A 53 11.03 -7.57 -25.40
C ALA A 53 10.49 -7.25 -24.00
N VAL A 54 10.80 -6.07 -23.43
CA VAL A 54 10.24 -5.63 -22.14
C VAL A 54 8.74 -5.41 -22.24
N LEU A 55 8.26 -4.75 -23.29
CA LEU A 55 6.83 -4.57 -23.54
C LEU A 55 6.12 -5.90 -23.76
N LEU A 56 6.72 -6.85 -24.48
CA LEU A 56 6.20 -8.20 -24.65
C LEU A 56 6.14 -8.95 -23.32
N VAL A 57 7.16 -8.84 -22.45
CA VAL A 57 7.15 -9.44 -21.11
C VAL A 57 6.06 -8.80 -20.23
N ILE A 58 5.83 -7.49 -20.34
CA ILE A 58 4.75 -6.81 -19.62
C ILE A 58 3.37 -7.23 -20.16
N PHE A 59 3.22 -7.41 -21.48
CA PHE A 59 1.93 -7.70 -22.12
C PHE A 59 1.57 -9.21 -22.08
N VAL A 60 2.55 -10.10 -22.20
CA VAL A 60 2.39 -11.57 -22.08
C VAL A 60 2.43 -12.00 -20.61
N GLY A 61 3.12 -11.26 -19.76
CA GLY A 61 3.11 -11.44 -18.30
C GLY A 61 1.86 -10.89 -17.61
N GLY A 62 0.86 -10.44 -18.38
CA GLY A 62 -0.49 -10.15 -17.91
C GLY A 62 -1.05 -11.37 -17.19
N HIS A 63 -0.88 -11.38 -15.87
CA HIS A 63 -1.36 -12.41 -14.98
C HIS A 63 -2.86 -12.54 -15.22
N GLY A 64 -3.27 -13.62 -15.87
CA GLY A 64 -4.66 -14.01 -15.95
C GLY A 64 -5.17 -14.11 -14.52
N SER A 65 -5.94 -13.10 -14.09
CA SER A 65 -6.64 -13.10 -12.82
C SER A 65 -7.67 -14.22 -12.93
N SER A 66 -7.26 -15.40 -12.50
CA SER A 66 -8.12 -16.57 -12.42
C SER A 66 -9.09 -16.25 -11.28
N THR A 67 -10.25 -15.69 -11.62
CA THR A 67 -11.37 -15.55 -10.69
C THR A 67 -11.78 -16.96 -10.29
N LYS A 68 -11.22 -17.46 -9.20
CA LYS A 68 -11.71 -18.68 -8.57
C LYS A 68 -13.12 -18.36 -8.10
N ASN A 69 -14.12 -18.84 -8.84
CA ASN A 69 -15.50 -18.77 -8.38
C ASN A 69 -15.58 -19.48 -7.03
N VAL A 70 -16.21 -18.85 -6.04
CA VAL A 70 -16.45 -19.47 -4.73
C VAL A 70 -17.50 -20.56 -4.94
N THR A 71 -17.07 -21.83 -5.06
CA THR A 71 -17.95 -22.97 -5.36
C THR A 71 -18.55 -23.61 -4.10
N GLY A 72 -18.68 -22.87 -3.00
CA GLY A 72 -19.31 -23.35 -1.76
C GLY A 72 -20.74 -22.82 -1.63
N SER A 73 -21.68 -23.67 -1.24
CA SER A 73 -22.97 -23.19 -0.74
C SER A 73 -22.75 -22.56 0.63
N ALA A 74 -23.29 -21.37 0.86
CA ALA A 74 -23.31 -20.77 2.19
C ALA A 74 -24.02 -21.72 3.18
N PRO A 75 -23.53 -21.82 4.43
CA PRO A 75 -24.19 -22.65 5.43
C PRO A 75 -25.61 -22.15 5.68
N LYS A 76 -26.55 -23.07 5.90
CA LYS A 76 -27.92 -22.73 6.28
C LYS A 76 -27.95 -22.37 7.77
N ILE A 77 -28.03 -21.08 8.07
CA ILE A 77 -28.04 -20.54 9.43
C ILE A 77 -29.47 -20.10 9.80
N ASP A 78 -29.95 -20.47 11.00
CA ASP A 78 -31.17 -19.93 11.57
C ASP A 78 -30.86 -18.63 12.35
N TYR A 79 -30.87 -17.51 11.65
CA TYR A 79 -30.58 -16.20 12.24
C TYR A 79 -31.61 -15.78 13.31
N ALA A 80 -32.85 -16.29 13.25
CA ALA A 80 -33.91 -15.89 14.16
C ALA A 80 -33.73 -16.48 15.57
N ALA A 81 -32.98 -17.58 15.68
CA ALA A 81 -32.67 -18.26 16.93
C ALA A 81 -31.40 -17.72 17.63
N LEU A 82 -30.70 -16.73 17.06
CA LEU A 82 -29.45 -16.23 17.62
C LEU A 82 -29.67 -15.53 18.98
N PRO A 83 -28.83 -15.84 20.00
CA PRO A 83 -28.92 -15.16 21.29
C PRO A 83 -28.61 -13.67 21.14
N GLY A 84 -29.25 -12.82 21.94
CA GLY A 84 -29.06 -11.36 21.89
C GLY A 84 -29.61 -10.66 20.63
N LEU A 85 -30.35 -11.35 19.76
CA LEU A 85 -30.92 -10.75 18.55
C LEU A 85 -31.90 -9.63 18.91
N GLN A 86 -31.67 -8.45 18.35
CA GLN A 86 -32.51 -7.28 18.62
C GLN A 86 -33.70 -7.24 17.65
N LYS A 87 -34.92 -7.33 18.20
CA LYS A 87 -36.17 -7.40 17.41
C LYS A 87 -36.88 -6.06 17.23
N ARG A 88 -36.33 -4.97 17.77
CA ARG A 88 -36.91 -3.62 17.69
C ARG A 88 -36.63 -2.97 16.34
N LYS A 89 -37.25 -1.81 16.06
CA LYS A 89 -36.95 -1.02 14.87
C LYS A 89 -35.52 -0.49 14.91
N ALA A 90 -34.85 -0.48 13.75
CA ALA A 90 -33.53 0.13 13.56
C ALA A 90 -33.52 1.62 13.98
N PRO A 91 -32.36 2.17 14.40
CA PRO A 91 -31.03 1.55 14.42
C PRO A 91 -30.83 0.60 15.62
N TRP A 92 -30.19 -0.53 15.35
CA TRP A 92 -29.76 -1.49 16.36
C TRP A 92 -28.36 -1.12 16.85
N PRO A 93 -28.13 -0.98 18.16
CA PRO A 93 -26.78 -0.92 18.70
C PRO A 93 -26.05 -2.23 18.40
N PRO A 94 -24.72 -2.20 18.45
CA PRO A 94 -23.91 -3.40 18.37
C PRO A 94 -24.27 -4.38 19.48
N GLU A 95 -24.10 -5.66 19.22
CA GLU A 95 -24.31 -6.72 20.20
C GLU A 95 -22.97 -7.44 20.41
N TYR A 96 -22.40 -7.28 21.60
CA TYR A 96 -21.09 -7.83 21.98
C TYR A 96 -21.19 -8.94 23.03
N ALA A 97 -22.25 -8.94 23.84
CA ALA A 97 -22.34 -9.77 25.03
C ALA A 97 -22.57 -11.23 24.66
N SER A 98 -23.41 -11.50 23.67
CA SER A 98 -23.69 -12.84 23.17
C SER A 98 -22.74 -13.28 22.05
N LEU A 99 -21.65 -12.56 21.78
CA LEU A 99 -20.70 -12.94 20.72
C LEU A 99 -20.18 -14.38 20.92
N PRO A 100 -19.70 -14.82 22.10
CA PRO A 100 -19.23 -16.20 22.29
C PRO A 100 -20.30 -17.24 21.97
N ASP A 101 -21.54 -17.01 22.42
CA ASP A 101 -22.66 -17.93 22.23
C ASP A 101 -23.13 -18.02 20.77
N ARG A 102 -22.77 -17.04 19.93
CA ARG A 102 -23.12 -17.00 18.52
C ARG A 102 -22.17 -17.75 17.61
N LEU A 103 -20.94 -18.06 18.03
CA LEU A 103 -19.95 -18.69 17.16
C LEU A 103 -20.43 -20.04 16.62
N ALA A 104 -20.92 -20.92 17.50
CA ALA A 104 -21.38 -22.25 17.10
C ALA A 104 -22.62 -22.21 16.17
N PRO A 105 -23.70 -21.47 16.50
CA PRO A 105 -24.84 -21.30 15.59
C PRO A 105 -24.47 -20.67 14.23
N LEU A 106 -23.49 -19.76 14.20
CA LEU A 106 -23.01 -19.11 12.98
C LEU A 106 -21.92 -19.90 12.23
N GLN A 107 -21.42 -21.00 12.82
CA GLN A 107 -20.31 -21.80 12.31
C GLN A 107 -19.03 -20.94 12.08
N LEU A 108 -18.77 -20.00 13.01
CA LEU A 108 -17.59 -19.15 13.00
C LEU A 108 -16.51 -19.68 13.94
N SER A 109 -15.24 -19.39 13.63
CA SER A 109 -14.12 -19.77 14.49
C SER A 109 -13.70 -18.61 15.39
N SER A 110 -13.21 -18.93 16.57
CA SER A 110 -12.44 -17.98 17.37
C SER A 110 -10.97 -18.02 16.98
N LEU A 111 -10.40 -16.84 16.74
CA LEU A 111 -8.98 -16.62 16.48
C LEU A 111 -8.34 -16.03 17.74
N GLY A 112 -7.32 -16.71 18.27
CA GLY A 112 -6.60 -16.26 19.48
C GLY A 112 -5.54 -15.19 19.21
N VAL A 113 -5.14 -15.00 17.95
CA VAL A 113 -4.17 -13.99 17.52
C VAL A 113 -4.61 -13.38 16.20
N GLN A 114 -4.25 -12.12 15.98
CA GLN A 114 -4.38 -11.45 14.69
C GLN A 114 -3.23 -11.83 13.74
N GLY A 115 -3.39 -11.58 12.45
CA GLY A 115 -2.32 -11.75 11.46
C GLY A 115 -2.17 -13.19 10.95
N THR A 116 -3.28 -13.88 10.77
CA THR A 116 -3.33 -15.21 10.14
C THR A 116 -2.77 -15.19 8.69
N THR A 117 -2.69 -16.36 8.05
CA THR A 117 -2.12 -16.54 6.69
C THR A 117 -2.65 -15.55 5.65
N LEU A 118 -3.90 -15.13 5.78
CA LEU A 118 -4.48 -14.02 5.05
C LEU A 118 -4.98 -12.99 6.06
N HIS A 119 -4.47 -11.76 5.97
CA HIS A 119 -4.98 -10.61 6.70
C HIS A 119 -5.15 -9.45 5.72
N ILE A 120 -6.39 -9.05 5.46
CA ILE A 120 -6.71 -7.95 4.55
C ILE A 120 -7.63 -6.94 5.21
N HIS A 121 -7.51 -5.68 4.79
CA HIS A 121 -8.35 -4.56 5.26
C HIS A 121 -9.21 -4.06 4.10
N GLN A 122 -10.50 -3.85 4.35
CA GLN A 122 -11.43 -3.23 3.41
C GLN A 122 -12.20 -2.11 4.10
N HIS A 123 -12.66 -1.13 3.34
CA HIS A 123 -13.56 -0.09 3.84
C HIS A 123 -15.01 -0.51 3.63
N LEU A 124 -15.84 -0.34 4.66
CA LEU A 124 -17.28 -0.57 4.61
C LEU A 124 -18.01 0.73 4.93
N ASP A 125 -18.83 1.19 3.99
CA ASP A 125 -19.78 2.28 4.18
C ASP A 125 -21.20 1.73 4.25
N ILE A 126 -21.95 2.10 5.28
CA ILE A 126 -23.35 1.71 5.45
C ILE A 126 -24.23 2.93 5.26
N PHE A 127 -25.31 2.77 4.48
CA PHE A 127 -26.34 3.80 4.33
C PHE A 127 -27.70 3.24 4.73
N VAL A 128 -28.38 3.92 5.65
CA VAL A 128 -29.75 3.59 6.06
C VAL A 128 -30.68 4.68 5.54
N ASN A 129 -31.56 4.33 4.60
CA ASN A 129 -32.45 5.27 3.92
C ASN A 129 -31.70 6.47 3.30
N GLY A 130 -30.56 6.20 2.65
CA GLY A 130 -29.72 7.22 2.01
C GLY A 130 -28.89 8.09 2.96
N LYS A 131 -28.95 7.85 4.27
CA LYS A 131 -28.11 8.55 5.26
C LYS A 131 -26.95 7.66 5.70
N PRO A 132 -25.71 8.18 5.80
CA PRO A 132 -24.58 7.40 6.27
C PRO A 132 -24.83 6.92 7.71
N ALA A 133 -24.46 5.68 7.99
CA ALA A 133 -24.52 5.05 9.29
C ALA A 133 -23.12 4.54 9.65
N THR A 134 -22.68 4.84 10.87
CA THR A 134 -21.37 4.44 11.36
C THR A 134 -21.27 2.93 11.51
N VAL A 135 -20.22 2.34 10.95
CA VAL A 135 -19.82 0.96 11.29
C VAL A 135 -19.30 0.98 12.72
N PRO A 136 -19.89 0.18 13.63
CA PRO A 136 -19.45 0.19 15.02
C PRO A 136 -18.07 -0.42 15.21
N ALA A 137 -17.35 0.05 16.23
CA ALA A 137 -16.11 -0.56 16.71
C ALA A 137 -16.36 -1.94 17.33
N LEU A 138 -15.31 -2.75 17.45
CA LEU A 138 -15.28 -4.02 18.20
C LEU A 138 -16.30 -5.09 17.76
N VAL A 139 -16.94 -4.92 16.59
CA VAL A 139 -17.74 -6.00 15.99
C VAL A 139 -16.81 -7.19 15.75
N GLY A 140 -17.21 -8.37 16.22
CA GLY A 140 -16.42 -9.59 16.07
C GLY A 140 -15.22 -9.71 17.02
N ILE A 141 -15.09 -8.83 18.02
CA ILE A 141 -14.02 -8.89 19.02
C ILE A 141 -14.63 -9.10 20.41
N TYR A 142 -14.27 -10.20 21.07
CA TYR A 142 -14.70 -10.47 22.45
C TYR A 142 -13.61 -10.12 23.44
N ALA A 143 -13.99 -9.50 24.58
CA ALA A 143 -13.08 -9.04 25.63
C ALA A 143 -11.84 -8.29 25.08
N ASN A 144 -12.04 -7.44 24.08
CA ASN A 144 -10.99 -6.69 23.37
C ASN A 144 -9.88 -7.56 22.74
N GLY A 145 -10.11 -8.86 22.56
CA GLY A 145 -9.12 -9.81 22.09
C GLY A 145 -8.07 -10.20 23.14
N ASP A 146 -8.28 -9.84 24.41
CA ASP A 146 -7.37 -10.22 25.49
C ASP A 146 -7.55 -11.69 25.87
N SER A 147 -6.64 -12.54 25.37
CA SER A 147 -6.65 -13.98 25.64
C SER A 147 -6.58 -14.32 27.13
N SER A 148 -6.04 -13.43 27.99
CA SER A 148 -6.03 -13.64 29.45
C SER A 148 -7.42 -13.59 30.07
N GLN A 149 -8.36 -12.90 29.41
CA GLN A 149 -9.77 -12.78 29.80
C GLN A 149 -10.68 -13.69 28.95
N GLY A 150 -10.10 -14.60 28.18
CA GLY A 150 -10.83 -15.42 27.21
C GLY A 150 -11.28 -14.66 25.96
N GLY A 151 -10.66 -13.51 25.68
CA GLY A 151 -10.90 -12.71 24.49
C GLY A 151 -10.39 -13.35 23.21
N PHE A 152 -11.04 -13.04 22.10
CA PHE A 152 -10.73 -13.56 20.79
C PHE A 152 -11.24 -12.62 19.69
N PHE A 153 -10.77 -12.85 18.48
CA PHE A 153 -11.26 -12.24 17.23
C PHE A 153 -12.05 -13.28 16.44
N VAL A 154 -13.07 -12.87 15.71
CA VAL A 154 -13.64 -13.71 14.64
C VAL A 154 -13.01 -13.30 13.30
N GLU A 155 -13.14 -14.16 12.29
CA GLU A 155 -12.50 -13.96 10.99
C GLU A 155 -12.81 -12.59 10.37
N LEU A 156 -14.03 -12.07 10.56
CA LEU A 156 -14.43 -10.74 10.13
C LEU A 156 -14.68 -9.81 11.33
N HIS A 157 -13.86 -8.78 11.51
CA HIS A 157 -13.99 -7.89 12.67
C HIS A 157 -13.61 -6.43 12.37
N THR A 158 -13.91 -5.54 13.32
CA THR A 158 -13.58 -4.10 13.27
C THR A 158 -12.89 -3.69 14.56
N HIS A 159 -11.86 -2.85 14.49
CA HIS A 159 -11.21 -2.31 15.70
C HIS A 159 -11.86 -1.01 16.19
N ASP A 160 -12.30 -0.16 15.27
CA ASP A 160 -12.81 1.18 15.58
C ASP A 160 -13.97 1.59 14.65
N THR A 161 -14.38 2.86 14.72
CA THR A 161 -15.49 3.41 13.94
C THR A 161 -15.08 3.99 12.58
N SER A 162 -13.86 3.72 12.10
CA SER A 162 -13.37 4.23 10.81
C SER A 162 -14.08 3.61 9.60
N GLY A 163 -14.77 2.49 9.77
CA GLY A 163 -15.31 1.70 8.66
C GLY A 163 -14.32 0.67 8.11
N ILE A 164 -13.11 0.57 8.66
CA ILE A 164 -12.17 -0.49 8.29
C ILE A 164 -12.61 -1.83 8.88
N ILE A 165 -12.92 -2.77 7.99
CA ILE A 165 -13.15 -4.18 8.33
C ILE A 165 -11.89 -4.99 8.07
N HIS A 166 -11.59 -5.90 8.98
CA HIS A 166 -10.49 -6.85 8.93
C HIS A 166 -11.08 -8.19 8.53
N LEU A 167 -10.48 -8.82 7.53
CA LEU A 167 -10.70 -10.23 7.24
C LEU A 167 -9.40 -10.99 7.51
N GLU A 168 -9.52 -11.99 8.37
CA GLU A 168 -8.46 -12.89 8.78
C GLU A 168 -8.85 -14.33 8.49
N ALA A 169 -7.99 -15.08 7.82
CA ALA A 169 -8.22 -16.49 7.54
C ALA A 169 -6.94 -17.34 7.68
N PRO A 170 -7.03 -18.56 8.24
CA PRO A 170 -5.89 -19.46 8.36
C PRO A 170 -5.40 -19.97 6.99
N ASN A 171 -6.22 -19.86 5.96
CA ASN A 171 -5.93 -20.29 4.59
C ASN A 171 -6.24 -19.17 3.61
N LYS A 172 -5.48 -19.09 2.51
CA LYS A 172 -5.80 -18.18 1.40
C LYS A 172 -7.06 -18.65 0.67
N GLY A 173 -7.93 -17.72 0.32
CA GLY A 173 -9.20 -18.01 -0.35
C GLY A 173 -9.82 -16.77 -0.96
N VAL A 174 -10.93 -16.97 -1.68
CA VAL A 174 -11.80 -15.89 -2.11
C VAL A 174 -12.94 -15.82 -1.11
N PHE A 175 -13.16 -14.65 -0.53
CA PHE A 175 -14.18 -14.40 0.48
C PHE A 175 -15.14 -13.34 -0.06
N THR A 176 -16.42 -13.50 0.25
CA THR A 176 -17.47 -12.53 -0.05
C THR A 176 -18.19 -12.21 1.24
N LEU A 177 -18.87 -11.06 1.32
CA LEU A 177 -19.67 -10.70 2.49
C LEU A 177 -21.03 -11.45 2.56
N GLY A 178 -21.26 -12.38 1.62
CA GLY A 178 -22.55 -13.05 1.38
C GLY A 178 -23.03 -12.85 -0.05
#